data_AF-A0A135V4Y9-F1
#
_entry.id   AF-A0A135V4Y9-F1
#
_cell.length_a   1.000
_cell.length_b   1.000
_cell.length_c   1.000
_cell.angle_alpha   90.00
_cell.angle_beta   90.00
_cell.angle_gamma   90.00
#
_symmetry.space_group_name_H-M   'P 1'
#
loop_
_entity.id
_entity.type
_entity.pdbx_description
1 polymer ?
#
loop_
_entity_poly.entity_id
_entity_poly.type
_entity_poly.pdbx_seq_one_letter_code
_entity_poly.pdbx_strand_id
1 'polypeptide(L)'
;MAKYSKDSIDANGAYAIFHKTDVSDWNQISSLRATALGIFPQVDTNRSIEGNLLWIASLGGYVHSMHTLVYLASKAAIASMVKSLDVLRKELGIRNAAVCSGAVYTPIFHPKFCRDRVRPDDLTLTPQQCAAVLMRVLCEPEFGDGNVVETILVGSKDDNSVSVREVPLHLLYPTAGPVGQDNHLLEEEVKMVKQLKESGMRV
;
A
#
# COMPACT_ATOMS: atom_id res chain seq x y z
N MET A 1 -22.99 -13.14 11.09
CA MET A 1 -22.71 -11.87 10.38
C MET A 1 -21.33 -11.38 10.84
N ALA A 2 -20.45 -11.02 9.91
CA ALA A 2 -19.08 -10.61 10.26
C ALA A 2 -19.12 -9.24 10.96
N LYS A 3 -18.43 -9.12 12.09
CA LYS A 3 -18.41 -7.98 13.03
C LYS A 3 -18.10 -6.59 12.41
N TYR A 4 -17.70 -6.55 11.15
CA TYR A 4 -17.25 -5.33 10.45
C TYR A 4 -17.86 -5.21 9.04
N SER A 5 -18.99 -5.85 8.72
CA SER A 5 -19.61 -5.71 7.39
C SER A 5 -20.04 -4.26 7.12
N LYS A 6 -20.12 -3.85 5.85
CA LYS A 6 -20.75 -2.57 5.44
C LYS A 6 -22.19 -2.45 5.97
N ASP A 7 -22.87 -3.58 6.16
CA ASP A 7 -24.24 -3.64 6.70
C ASP A 7 -24.30 -3.54 8.24
N SER A 8 -23.14 -3.51 8.90
CA SER A 8 -22.98 -3.39 10.35
C SER A 8 -21.94 -2.32 10.66
N ILE A 9 -22.20 -1.10 10.19
CA ILE A 9 -21.39 0.09 10.49
C ILE A 9 -21.37 0.25 12.02
N ASP A 10 -20.18 0.31 12.60
CA ASP A 10 -20.07 0.56 14.04
C ASP A 10 -20.46 2.01 14.39
N ALA A 11 -20.54 2.33 15.69
CA ALA A 11 -20.91 3.66 16.15
C ALA A 11 -19.99 4.79 15.63
N ASN A 12 -18.81 4.45 15.09
CA ASN A 12 -17.80 5.39 14.59
C ASN A 12 -17.75 5.45 13.05
N GLY A 13 -18.62 4.73 12.33
CA GLY A 13 -18.65 4.76 10.87
C GLY A 13 -17.67 3.80 10.19
N ALA A 14 -16.91 2.99 10.94
CA ALA A 14 -15.91 2.10 10.36
C ALA A 14 -16.55 0.79 9.86
N TYR A 15 -16.17 0.37 8.65
CA TYR A 15 -16.56 -0.90 8.08
C TYR A 15 -15.43 -1.51 7.24
N ALA A 16 -15.48 -2.83 7.06
CA ALA A 16 -14.56 -3.60 6.24
C ALA A 16 -15.36 -4.44 5.23
N ILE A 17 -14.85 -4.52 4.00
CA ILE A 17 -15.43 -5.39 2.97
C ILE A 17 -14.44 -6.51 2.70
N PHE A 18 -14.90 -7.74 2.91
CA PHE A 18 -14.12 -8.93 2.63
C PHE A 18 -14.55 -9.51 1.29
N HIS A 19 -13.66 -9.49 0.29
CA HIS A 19 -13.84 -10.21 -0.96
C HIS A 19 -12.89 -11.41 -0.95
N LYS A 20 -13.44 -12.63 -0.91
CA LYS A 20 -12.63 -13.85 -1.00
C LYS A 20 -12.02 -13.93 -2.40
N THR A 21 -10.72 -14.13 -2.49
CA THR A 21 -9.99 -14.14 -3.76
C THR A 21 -8.86 -15.17 -3.70
N ASP A 22 -8.84 -16.08 -4.67
CA ASP A 22 -7.64 -16.86 -4.98
C ASP A 22 -6.68 -16.00 -5.83
N VAL A 23 -5.53 -15.64 -5.25
CA VAL A 23 -4.52 -14.80 -5.91
C VAL A 23 -3.76 -15.52 -7.03
N SER A 24 -4.02 -16.82 -7.25
CA SER A 24 -3.53 -17.57 -8.39
C SER A 24 -4.51 -17.61 -9.58
N ASP A 25 -5.76 -17.17 -9.38
CA ASP A 25 -6.81 -17.14 -10.41
C ASP A 25 -7.03 -15.71 -10.94
N TRP A 26 -6.72 -15.51 -12.23
CA TRP A 26 -6.84 -14.21 -12.89
C TRP A 26 -8.27 -13.64 -12.92
N ASN A 27 -9.28 -14.49 -13.03
CA ASN A 27 -10.67 -14.05 -13.05
C ASN A 27 -11.08 -13.48 -11.68
N GLN A 28 -10.60 -14.11 -10.61
CA GLN A 28 -10.87 -13.64 -9.25
C GLN A 28 -10.09 -12.36 -8.89
N ILE A 29 -8.87 -12.19 -9.41
CA ILE A 29 -8.12 -10.93 -9.31
C ILE A 29 -8.88 -9.80 -10.05
N SER A 30 -9.38 -10.09 -11.24
CA SER A 30 -10.17 -9.12 -12.03
C SER A 30 -11.47 -8.75 -11.32
N SER A 31 -12.17 -9.72 -10.72
CA SER A 31 -13.35 -9.50 -9.89
C SER A 31 -13.04 -8.62 -8.68
N LEU A 32 -11.95 -8.90 -7.97
CA LEU A 32 -11.52 -8.10 -6.83
C LEU A 32 -11.29 -6.63 -7.24
N ARG A 33 -10.62 -6.40 -8.37
CA ARG A 33 -10.41 -5.05 -8.92
C ARG A 33 -11.75 -4.38 -9.24
N ALA A 34 -12.66 -5.08 -9.92
CA ALA A 34 -13.97 -4.54 -10.27
C ALA A 34 -14.79 -4.19 -9.01
N THR A 35 -14.76 -5.03 -7.98
CA THR A 35 -15.43 -4.75 -6.70
C THR A 35 -14.80 -3.54 -5.99
N ALA A 36 -13.46 -3.45 -5.95
CA ALA A 36 -12.78 -2.31 -5.36
C ALA A 36 -13.16 -0.99 -6.07
N LEU A 37 -13.17 -0.97 -7.40
CA LEU A 37 -13.59 0.19 -8.18
C LEU A 37 -15.09 0.49 -8.03
N GLY A 38 -15.94 -0.52 -7.88
CA GLY A 38 -17.38 -0.31 -7.64
C GLY A 38 -17.68 0.29 -6.26
N ILE A 39 -16.86 -0.05 -5.25
CA ILE A 39 -17.01 0.44 -3.87
C ILE A 39 -16.35 1.81 -3.70
N PHE A 40 -15.16 1.98 -4.26
CA PHE A 40 -14.35 3.18 -4.20
C PHE A 40 -14.12 3.73 -5.62
N PRO A 41 -15.18 4.17 -6.32
CA PRO A 41 -15.09 4.64 -7.71
C PRO A 41 -14.34 5.97 -7.82
N GLN A 42 -14.18 6.66 -6.70
CA GLN A 42 -13.52 7.95 -6.63
C GLN A 42 -12.75 8.01 -5.32
N VAL A 43 -11.55 8.57 -5.37
CA VAL A 43 -10.93 9.09 -4.15
C VAL A 43 -11.66 10.40 -3.88
N ASP A 44 -12.64 10.37 -2.98
CA ASP A 44 -13.37 11.56 -2.57
C ASP A 44 -12.42 12.47 -1.79
N THR A 45 -11.75 13.37 -2.52
CA THR A 45 -10.95 14.45 -1.96
C THR A 45 -11.90 15.56 -1.48
N ASN A 46 -12.87 15.19 -0.64
CA ASN A 46 -13.73 16.17 -0.01
C ASN A 46 -12.83 17.12 0.79
N ARG A 47 -12.76 18.37 0.34
CA ARG A 47 -11.74 19.35 0.76
C ARG A 47 -11.80 19.73 2.24
N SER A 48 -12.84 19.28 2.95
CA SER A 48 -13.02 19.47 4.39
C SER A 48 -12.55 18.28 5.24
N ILE A 49 -12.05 17.20 4.62
CA ILE A 49 -11.63 15.98 5.32
C ILE A 49 -10.11 15.85 5.24
N GLU A 50 -9.42 16.23 6.32
CA GLU A 50 -8.07 15.76 6.58
C GLU A 50 -8.12 14.24 6.85
N GLY A 51 -7.23 13.48 6.20
CA GLY A 51 -7.30 12.02 6.24
C GLY A 51 -5.97 11.34 6.01
N ASN A 52 -5.91 10.06 6.34
CA ASN A 52 -4.73 9.22 6.17
C ASN A 52 -5.05 8.06 5.23
N LEU A 53 -4.29 7.93 4.16
CA LEU A 53 -4.33 6.85 3.19
C LEU A 53 -3.13 5.93 3.40
N LEU A 54 -3.40 4.69 3.81
CA LEU A 54 -2.39 3.67 4.03
C LEU A 54 -2.57 2.50 3.08
N TRP A 55 -1.52 2.21 2.32
CA TRP A 55 -1.49 1.11 1.37
C TRP A 55 -0.75 -0.09 1.94
N ILE A 56 -1.36 -1.27 1.85
CA ILE A 56 -0.71 -2.52 2.26
C ILE A 56 0.00 -3.14 1.05
N ALA A 57 1.30 -2.91 0.96
CA ALA A 57 2.17 -3.40 -0.10
C ALA A 57 2.82 -4.75 0.30
N SER A 58 4.07 -4.99 -0.12
CA SER A 58 4.87 -6.18 0.19
C SER A 58 6.34 -5.89 -0.15
N LEU A 59 7.29 -6.61 0.46
CA LEU A 59 8.67 -6.71 -0.08
C LEU A 59 8.68 -7.02 -1.58
N GLY A 60 7.68 -7.78 -2.03
CA GLY A 60 7.49 -8.11 -3.42
C GLY A 60 7.22 -6.94 -4.36
N GLY A 61 7.10 -5.72 -3.86
CA GLY A 61 7.05 -4.52 -4.70
C GLY A 61 8.38 -4.09 -5.30
N TYR A 62 9.50 -4.62 -4.77
CA TYR A 62 10.85 -4.33 -5.26
C TYR A 62 11.80 -5.55 -5.22
N VAL A 63 11.34 -6.67 -4.65
CA VAL A 63 12.00 -7.97 -4.73
C VAL A 63 11.30 -8.83 -5.78
N HIS A 64 12.08 -9.59 -6.56
CA HIS A 64 11.59 -10.35 -7.71
C HIS A 64 11.66 -11.87 -7.45
N SER A 65 10.60 -12.60 -7.83
CA SER A 65 10.53 -14.06 -7.72
C SER A 65 9.56 -14.63 -8.75
N MET A 66 9.95 -15.75 -9.39
CA MET A 66 9.14 -16.41 -10.42
C MET A 66 7.82 -16.99 -9.86
N HIS A 67 7.79 -17.40 -8.59
CA HIS A 67 6.64 -18.12 -8.03
C HIS A 67 5.36 -17.29 -7.93
N THR A 68 5.47 -15.96 -7.90
CA THR A 68 4.32 -15.07 -7.68
C THR A 68 4.35 -13.82 -8.54
N LEU A 69 4.72 -13.97 -9.82
CA LEU A 69 4.92 -12.86 -10.77
C LEU A 69 3.83 -11.77 -10.71
N VAL A 70 2.55 -12.15 -10.89
CA VAL A 70 1.42 -11.20 -10.94
C VAL A 70 1.19 -10.51 -9.61
N TYR A 71 1.34 -11.25 -8.50
CA TYR A 71 1.27 -10.67 -7.16
C TYR A 71 2.38 -9.62 -6.97
N LEU A 72 3.63 -9.93 -7.32
CA LEU A 72 4.75 -8.98 -7.21
C LEU A 72 4.50 -7.74 -8.07
N ALA A 73 4.06 -7.92 -9.32
CA ALA A 73 3.69 -6.81 -10.21
C ALA A 73 2.60 -5.92 -9.58
N SER A 74 1.55 -6.52 -9.01
CA SER A 74 0.50 -5.75 -8.32
C SER A 74 1.02 -4.99 -7.10
N LYS A 75 1.98 -5.56 -6.36
CA LYS A 75 2.59 -4.92 -5.19
C LYS A 75 3.56 -3.81 -5.59
N ALA A 76 4.25 -3.95 -6.72
CA ALA A 76 5.07 -2.89 -7.30
C ALA A 76 4.21 -1.70 -7.78
N ALA A 77 3.03 -1.98 -8.36
CA ALA A 77 2.08 -0.94 -8.75
C ALA A 77 1.64 -0.08 -7.56
N ILE A 78 1.45 -0.67 -6.38
CA ILE A 78 1.14 0.09 -5.16
C ILE A 78 2.28 1.07 -4.82
N ALA A 79 3.53 0.61 -4.83
CA ALA A 79 4.67 1.48 -4.53
C ALA A 79 4.78 2.66 -5.51
N SER A 80 4.54 2.40 -6.80
CA SER A 80 4.48 3.45 -7.83
C SER A 80 3.36 4.46 -7.55
N MET A 81 2.14 3.96 -7.29
CA MET A 81 0.98 4.79 -7.01
C MET A 81 1.16 5.66 -5.76
N VAL A 82 1.77 5.12 -4.70
CA VAL A 82 2.07 5.89 -3.48
C VAL A 82 3.03 7.04 -3.80
N LYS A 83 4.06 6.80 -4.63
CA LYS A 83 4.99 7.85 -5.04
C LYS A 83 4.36 8.88 -5.97
N SER A 84 3.47 8.49 -6.88
CA SER A 84 2.70 9.42 -7.72
C SER A 84 1.71 10.28 -6.94
N LEU A 85 1.44 9.95 -5.67
CA LEU A 85 0.50 10.64 -4.79
C LEU A 85 1.21 11.30 -3.60
N ASP A 86 2.51 11.59 -3.71
CA ASP A 86 3.30 12.23 -2.65
C ASP A 86 2.86 13.68 -2.37
N VAL A 87 2.32 14.37 -3.36
CA VAL A 87 1.80 15.75 -3.25
C VAL A 87 0.52 15.86 -2.42
N LEU A 88 -0.19 14.77 -2.13
CA LEU A 88 -1.52 14.81 -1.50
C LEU A 88 -1.54 15.56 -0.17
N ARG A 89 -0.52 15.40 0.68
CA ARG A 89 -0.50 16.05 1.99
C ARG A 89 -0.36 17.55 1.84
N LYS A 90 0.56 18.00 0.99
CA LYS A 90 0.81 19.41 0.73
C LYS A 90 -0.39 20.10 0.07
N GLU A 91 -1.02 19.42 -0.89
CA GLU A 91 -2.01 20.06 -1.76
C GLU A 91 -3.44 19.90 -1.24
N LEU A 92 -3.73 18.85 -0.45
CA LEU A 92 -5.07 18.50 0.03
C LEU A 92 -5.15 18.19 1.55
N GLY A 93 -4.04 18.19 2.28
CA GLY A 93 -4.03 17.78 3.70
C GLY A 93 -4.20 16.28 3.91
N ILE A 94 -4.09 15.45 2.85
CA ILE A 94 -4.26 13.99 2.92
C ILE A 94 -2.90 13.32 3.00
N ARG A 95 -2.63 12.61 4.10
CA ARG A 95 -1.40 11.83 4.27
C ARG A 95 -1.48 10.54 3.45
N ASN A 96 -0.38 10.13 2.85
CA ASN A 96 -0.31 8.97 1.98
C ASN A 96 1.00 8.19 2.22
N ALA A 97 0.91 6.90 2.53
CA ALA A 97 2.09 6.04 2.72
C ALA A 97 1.78 4.56 2.44
N ALA A 98 2.81 3.78 2.12
CA ALA A 98 2.71 2.33 1.98
C ALA A 98 3.54 1.60 3.04
N VAL A 99 3.05 0.43 3.46
CA VAL A 99 3.84 -0.54 4.23
C VAL A 99 4.10 -1.79 3.40
N CYS A 100 5.37 -2.04 3.12
CA CYS A 100 5.90 -3.24 2.50
C CYS A 100 6.29 -4.26 3.57
N SER A 101 5.33 -5.07 3.99
CA SER A 101 5.61 -6.14 4.97
C SER A 101 6.39 -7.30 4.34
N GLY A 102 7.27 -7.89 5.16
CA GLY A 102 7.79 -9.24 4.96
C GLY A 102 6.74 -10.30 5.23
N ALA A 103 7.20 -11.53 5.49
CA ALA A 103 6.30 -12.62 5.84
C ALA A 103 5.60 -12.33 7.17
N VAL A 104 4.26 -12.32 7.14
CA VAL A 104 3.40 -12.18 8.32
C VAL A 104 2.58 -13.45 8.45
N TYR A 105 2.79 -14.25 9.50
CA TYR A 105 2.11 -15.53 9.62
C TYR A 105 0.60 -15.34 9.80
N THR A 106 -0.15 -15.64 8.75
CA THR A 106 -1.60 -15.49 8.66
C THR A 106 -2.19 -16.68 7.89
N PRO A 107 -3.52 -16.89 7.92
CA PRO A 107 -4.15 -17.98 7.17
C PRO A 107 -3.92 -17.98 5.65
N ILE A 108 -3.33 -16.92 5.06
CA ILE A 108 -2.93 -16.90 3.64
C ILE A 108 -1.92 -18.00 3.28
N PHE A 109 -1.16 -18.49 4.27
CA PHE A 109 -0.19 -19.57 4.10
C PHE A 109 -0.76 -20.97 4.32
N HIS A 110 -2.02 -21.11 4.76
CA HIS A 110 -2.63 -22.42 4.99
C HIS A 110 -2.96 -23.20 3.70
N PRO A 111 -3.39 -22.57 2.59
CA PRO A 111 -3.66 -23.28 1.34
C PRO A 111 -2.43 -24.00 0.79
N LYS A 112 -2.64 -25.17 0.17
CA LYS A 112 -1.57 -26.05 -0.33
C LYS A 112 -0.56 -25.34 -1.25
N PHE A 113 -1.02 -24.40 -2.08
CA PHE A 113 -0.16 -23.65 -3.01
C PHE A 113 0.71 -22.58 -2.33
N CYS A 114 0.45 -22.23 -1.07
CA CYS A 114 1.24 -21.27 -0.29
C CYS A 114 1.95 -21.89 0.91
N ARG A 115 1.53 -23.08 1.37
CA ARG A 115 2.02 -23.72 2.61
C ARG A 115 3.52 -23.95 2.64
N ASP A 116 4.12 -24.23 1.50
CA ASP A 116 5.56 -24.51 1.43
C ASP A 116 6.42 -23.23 1.38
N ARG A 117 5.80 -22.04 1.32
CA ARG A 117 6.52 -20.75 1.28
C ARG A 117 6.84 -20.22 2.68
N VAL A 118 5.97 -20.48 3.65
CA VAL A 118 6.13 -20.06 5.06
C VAL A 118 5.55 -21.14 5.95
N ARG A 119 6.38 -21.69 6.81
CA ARG A 119 6.02 -22.68 7.82
C ARG A 119 5.64 -22.01 9.13
N PRO A 120 4.85 -22.69 9.99
CA PRO A 120 4.46 -22.13 11.29
C PRO A 120 5.63 -21.75 12.21
N ASP A 121 6.77 -22.41 12.04
CA ASP A 121 7.96 -22.20 12.85
C ASP A 121 9.00 -21.28 12.18
N ASP A 122 8.73 -20.74 11.00
CA ASP A 122 9.63 -19.80 10.32
C ASP A 122 9.65 -18.44 11.03
N LEU A 123 10.79 -17.75 10.93
CA LEU A 123 10.94 -16.40 11.48
C LEU A 123 10.09 -15.42 10.68
N THR A 124 8.96 -15.02 11.24
CA THR A 124 7.96 -14.18 10.57
C THR A 124 7.34 -13.19 11.55
N LEU A 125 6.82 -12.07 11.02
CA LEU A 125 6.02 -11.15 11.82
C LEU A 125 4.73 -11.83 12.28
N THR A 126 4.31 -11.51 13.49
CA THR A 126 2.93 -11.75 13.93
C THR A 126 1.99 -10.70 13.32
N PRO A 127 0.68 -11.02 13.17
CA PRO A 127 -0.31 -10.03 12.74
C PRO A 127 -0.32 -8.77 13.62
N GLN A 128 -0.10 -8.91 14.93
CA GLN A 128 -0.05 -7.81 15.89
C GLN A 128 1.17 -6.92 15.69
N GLN A 129 2.35 -7.49 15.46
CA GLN A 129 3.55 -6.71 15.13
C GLN A 129 3.38 -5.93 13.82
N CYS A 130 2.83 -6.57 12.78
CA CYS A 130 2.55 -5.90 11.52
C CYS A 130 1.53 -4.77 11.70
N ALA A 131 0.43 -5.01 12.43
CA ALA A 131 -0.59 -4.01 12.73
C ALA A 131 -0.03 -2.82 13.51
N ALA A 132 0.87 -3.05 14.48
CA ALA A 132 1.52 -1.98 15.21
C ALA A 132 2.31 -1.06 14.26
N VAL A 133 3.07 -1.62 13.32
CA VAL A 133 3.80 -0.81 12.33
C VAL A 133 2.86 -0.09 11.37
N LEU A 134 1.78 -0.74 10.91
CA LEU A 134 0.75 -0.10 10.08
C LEU A 134 0.18 1.15 10.79
N MET A 135 -0.14 1.04 12.08
CA MET A 135 -0.66 2.17 12.86
C MET A 135 0.38 3.27 13.07
N ARG A 136 1.65 2.91 13.29
CA ARG A 136 2.74 3.89 13.37
C ARG A 136 2.86 4.69 12.07
N VAL A 137 2.93 4.01 10.93
CA VAL A 137 3.03 4.66 9.61
C VAL A 137 1.80 5.51 9.27
N LEU A 138 0.62 5.09 9.70
CA LEU A 138 -0.63 5.85 9.53
C LEU A 138 -0.64 7.15 10.34
N CYS A 139 -0.06 7.15 11.55
CA CYS A 139 -0.28 8.21 12.55
C CYS A 139 0.95 9.09 12.81
N GLU A 140 2.17 8.55 12.83
CA GLU A 140 3.39 9.26 13.24
C GLU A 140 3.77 10.32 12.20
N PRO A 141 4.07 11.57 12.60
CA PRO A 141 4.15 12.73 11.70
C PRO A 141 5.29 12.66 10.66
N GLU A 142 6.28 11.80 10.90
CA GLU A 142 7.41 11.53 9.99
C GLU A 142 6.98 10.80 8.70
N PHE A 143 5.78 10.22 8.68
CA PHE A 143 5.21 9.55 7.50
C PHE A 143 4.03 10.32 6.90
N GLY A 144 3.72 10.04 5.64
CA GLY A 144 2.53 10.54 4.95
C GLY A 144 2.80 11.37 3.71
N ASP A 145 4.07 11.49 3.30
CA ASP A 145 4.50 12.23 2.11
C ASP A 145 4.92 11.27 0.99
N GLY A 146 4.15 10.19 0.81
CA GLY A 146 4.45 9.12 -0.15
C GLY A 146 5.55 8.17 0.32
N ASN A 147 5.76 8.02 1.63
CA ASN A 147 6.77 7.09 2.16
C ASN A 147 6.41 5.64 1.81
N VAL A 148 7.43 4.85 1.48
CA VAL A 148 7.30 3.40 1.28
C VAL A 148 8.11 2.72 2.37
N VAL A 149 7.43 2.19 3.38
CA VAL A 149 8.05 1.69 4.62
C VAL A 149 8.14 0.17 4.59
N GLU A 150 9.35 -0.37 4.64
CA GLU A 150 9.60 -1.79 4.83
C GLU A 150 9.40 -2.16 6.30
N THR A 151 8.75 -3.30 6.56
CA THR A 151 8.80 -3.94 7.87
C THR A 151 9.01 -5.44 7.77
N ILE A 152 10.00 -5.94 8.49
CA ILE A 152 10.39 -7.35 8.51
C ILE A 152 10.80 -7.75 9.92
N LEU A 153 10.73 -9.04 10.23
CA LEU A 153 11.35 -9.59 11.43
C LEU A 153 12.81 -9.94 11.11
N VAL A 154 13.76 -9.44 11.90
CA VAL A 154 15.20 -9.70 11.74
C VAL A 154 15.77 -10.41 12.96
N GLY A 155 16.91 -11.09 12.78
CA GLY A 155 17.59 -11.84 13.84
C GLY A 155 17.39 -13.34 13.71
N SER A 156 17.19 -14.01 14.85
CA SER A 156 17.03 -15.46 14.98
C SER A 156 15.71 -15.80 15.70
N LYS A 157 15.38 -17.09 15.81
CA LYS A 157 14.15 -17.51 16.52
C LYS A 157 14.17 -17.07 17.99
N ASP A 158 15.33 -17.14 18.65
CA ASP A 158 15.48 -16.86 20.08
C ASP A 158 15.79 -15.39 20.38
N ASP A 159 16.31 -14.65 19.41
CA ASP A 159 16.64 -13.23 19.52
C ASP A 159 16.28 -12.52 18.21
N ASN A 160 15.10 -11.91 18.18
CA ASN A 160 14.59 -11.17 17.03
C ASN A 160 14.01 -9.81 17.40
N SER A 161 13.93 -8.95 16.40
CA SER A 161 13.30 -7.64 16.51
C SER A 161 12.59 -7.26 15.22
N VAL A 162 11.59 -6.38 15.34
CA VAL A 162 10.90 -5.80 14.18
C VAL A 162 11.77 -4.68 13.63
N SER A 163 12.27 -4.88 12.40
CA SER A 163 12.93 -3.83 11.64
C SER A 163 11.89 -3.01 10.89
N VAL A 164 12.02 -1.69 10.93
CA VAL A 164 11.21 -0.73 10.19
C VAL A 164 12.16 0.26 9.53
N ARG A 165 12.06 0.44 8.21
CA ARG A 165 12.87 1.42 7.47
C ARG A 165 12.12 1.97 6.27
N GLU A 166 12.45 3.18 5.83
CA GLU A 166 12.01 3.65 4.53
C GLU A 166 12.82 2.99 3.40
N VAL A 167 12.12 2.58 2.34
CA VAL A 167 12.71 2.05 1.11
C VAL A 167 13.12 3.26 0.24
N PRO A 168 14.42 3.44 -0.06
CA PRO A 168 14.91 4.61 -0.77
C PRO A 168 14.67 4.50 -2.29
N LEU A 169 13.41 4.51 -2.71
CA LEU A 169 13.03 4.37 -4.14
C LEU A 169 13.58 5.50 -5.03
N HIS A 170 13.89 6.67 -4.46
CA HIS A 170 14.52 7.77 -5.18
C HIS A 170 15.88 7.39 -5.79
N LEU A 171 16.55 6.37 -5.25
CA LEU A 171 17.81 5.86 -5.81
C LEU A 171 17.62 5.15 -7.16
N LEU A 172 16.39 4.81 -7.53
CA LEU A 172 16.05 4.26 -8.85
C LEU A 172 15.80 5.35 -9.89
N TYR A 173 15.66 6.61 -9.47
CA TYR A 173 15.35 7.70 -10.39
C TYR A 173 16.58 8.07 -11.22
N PRO A 174 16.38 8.57 -12.46
CA PRO A 174 17.50 9.00 -13.30
C PRO A 174 18.37 10.04 -12.56
N THR A 175 19.68 9.83 -12.54
CA THR A 175 20.66 10.74 -11.92
C THR A 175 21.07 11.90 -12.82
N ALA A 176 20.71 11.83 -14.10
CA ALA A 176 20.89 12.88 -15.09
C ALA A 176 19.54 13.14 -15.77
N GLY A 177 19.18 14.42 -15.89
CA GLY A 177 17.96 14.87 -16.57
C GLY A 177 18.29 15.67 -17.83
N PRO A 178 17.28 16.03 -18.63
CA PRO A 178 17.49 16.90 -19.79
C PRO A 178 18.14 18.21 -19.36
N VAL A 179 19.26 18.55 -19.97
CA VAL A 179 20.01 19.79 -19.70
C VAL A 179 19.33 20.94 -20.44
N GLY A 180 18.80 21.92 -19.71
CA GLY A 180 18.44 23.24 -20.24
C GLY A 180 17.16 23.34 -21.07
N GLN A 181 16.07 22.67 -20.73
CA GLN A 181 14.78 22.86 -21.43
C GLN A 181 13.59 23.08 -20.51
N ASP A 182 12.68 23.95 -20.98
CA ASP A 182 11.28 23.99 -20.55
C ASP A 182 10.71 22.57 -20.60
N ASN A 183 10.49 21.99 -19.42
CA ASN A 183 10.03 20.62 -19.31
C ASN A 183 8.51 20.62 -19.25
N HIS A 184 7.88 20.56 -20.42
CA HIS A 184 6.43 20.55 -20.55
C HIS A 184 5.75 19.45 -19.71
N LEU A 185 6.43 18.32 -19.42
CA LEU A 185 5.90 17.29 -18.51
C LEU A 185 5.69 17.82 -17.09
N LEU A 186 6.64 18.60 -16.56
CA LEU A 186 6.52 19.24 -15.25
C LEU A 186 5.41 20.31 -15.26
N GLU A 187 5.26 21.05 -16.36
CA GLU A 187 4.18 22.03 -16.49
C GLU A 187 2.80 21.38 -16.46
N GLU A 188 2.61 20.30 -17.21
CA GLU A 188 1.36 19.53 -17.23
C GLU A 188 1.10 18.84 -15.89
N GLU A 189 2.13 18.35 -15.19
CA GLU A 189 2.00 17.83 -13.84
C GLU A 189 1.51 18.91 -12.86
N VAL A 190 2.09 20.12 -12.92
CA VAL A 190 1.62 21.26 -12.11
C VAL A 190 0.17 21.62 -12.45
N LYS A 191 -0.25 21.56 -13.72
CA LYS A 191 -1.65 21.77 -14.11
C LYS A 191 -2.57 20.69 -13.55
N MET A 192 -2.15 19.42 -13.62
CA MET A 192 -2.90 18.29 -13.05
C MET A 192 -3.07 18.43 -11.54
N VAL A 193 -2.02 18.85 -10.83
CA VAL A 193 -2.09 19.12 -9.38
C VAL A 193 -3.04 20.28 -9.05
N LYS A 194 -3.05 21.34 -9.86
CA LYS A 194 -4.03 22.43 -9.72
C LYS A 194 -5.46 21.92 -9.94
N GLN A 195 -5.67 21.13 -11.00
CA GLN A 195 -6.98 20.53 -11.29
C GLN A 195 -7.43 19.59 -10.16
N LEU A 196 -6.51 18.84 -9.56
CA LEU A 196 -6.79 17.98 -8.41
C LEU A 196 -7.39 18.79 -7.25
N LYS A 197 -6.86 19.99 -6.97
CA LYS A 197 -7.45 20.90 -5.97
C LYS A 197 -8.85 21.37 -6.34
N GLU A 198 -9.10 21.59 -7.63
CA GLU A 198 -10.34 22.16 -8.12
C GLU A 198 -11.47 21.14 -8.30
N SER A 199 -11.17 19.90 -8.69
CA SER A 199 -12.21 18.91 -9.03
C SER A 199 -12.00 17.52 -8.44
N GLY A 200 -10.91 17.29 -7.68
CA GLY A 200 -10.53 15.96 -7.21
C GLY A 200 -10.06 15.04 -8.35
N MET A 201 -9.85 13.76 -8.05
CA MET A 201 -9.41 12.74 -9.01
C MET A 201 -10.47 11.64 -9.17
N ARG A 202 -10.90 11.40 -10.42
CA ARG A 202 -11.65 10.19 -10.78
C ARG A 202 -10.66 9.12 -11.24
N VAL A 203 -10.82 7.89 -10.77
CA VAL A 203 -9.93 6.75 -11.04
C VAL A 203 -10.60 5.80 -12.04
#